data_AF-A0A2R3Z8J1-F1
#
_entry.id   AF-A0A2R3Z8J1-F1
#
_cell.length_a   1.000
_cell.length_b   1.000
_cell.length_c   1.000
_cell.angle_alpha   90.00
_cell.angle_beta   90.00
_cell.angle_gamma   90.00
#
_symmetry.space_group_name_H-M   'P 1'
#
loop_
_entity.id
_entity.type
_entity.pdbx_description
1 polymer ?
#
loop_
_entity_poly.entity_id
_entity_poly.type
_entity_poly.pdbx_seq_one_letter_code
_entity_poly.pdbx_strand_id
1 'polypeptide(L)'
;MINTKTGNKNIDTFLECYNKNLKSGSPRYDGSRLILNIKSDFQEAISNIENVFYEVNTLVAGSIEIKLSSCKITNVSFFFGTNDFSQKYDRIKKNFILQNIIILNSSGHHILKKEYDTYDEGNAVIYNIHEYHQILDYFLRTPEFTPYKSDTDNQFTLISKTHGVFNVGYNLPDVTFFQNVNLNGLFSRFQEQFEKKEFIQFFKEIVIAGVHNTPEEKRYNEIIREHNSLLNLAKRDYETYVSNFAFDKIKSEFKEERGKYFETIDRNIDSIGKQVISFPLTFGATVFASYKVKDQPEFLILILAAYLLYTIIAFLILRMTAYNVKCLCKDVNDEELTIQKSYGVIYEGFKSDFKKIKHKILNLRFIIGVLYFVLIMLLLLFTIFTFYYIDIDYLSYLIE
;
A
#
# COMPACT_ATOMS: atom_id res chain seq x y z
N MET A 1 -4.00 3.46 52.56
CA MET A 1 -3.19 3.32 51.33
C MET A 1 -1.74 3.43 51.73
N ILE A 2 -0.90 2.50 51.28
CA ILE A 2 0.54 2.46 51.58
C ILE A 2 1.29 3.23 50.48
N ASN A 3 2.29 4.05 50.85
CA ASN A 3 3.16 4.77 49.90
C ASN A 3 3.89 3.76 48.97
N THR A 4 4.03 4.07 47.67
CA THR A 4 4.57 3.17 46.64
C THR A 4 5.95 2.60 46.97
N LYS A 5 6.87 3.41 47.53
CA LYS A 5 8.20 2.93 47.95
C LYS A 5 8.14 1.88 49.07
N THR A 6 7.29 2.10 50.07
CA THR A 6 7.10 1.16 51.17
C THR A 6 6.36 -0.10 50.69
N GLY A 7 5.39 0.07 49.77
CA GLY A 7 4.68 -1.04 49.14
C GLY A 7 5.61 -1.99 48.40
N ASN A 8 6.53 -1.47 47.57
CA ASN A 8 7.46 -2.31 46.82
C ASN A 8 8.37 -3.15 47.73
N LYS A 9 8.91 -2.56 48.80
CA LYS A 9 9.69 -3.30 49.79
C LYS A 9 8.89 -4.43 50.44
N ASN A 10 7.62 -4.18 50.77
CA ASN A 10 6.74 -5.20 51.36
C ASN A 10 6.46 -6.34 50.37
N ILE A 11 6.30 -6.05 49.09
CA ILE A 11 6.12 -7.05 48.03
C ILE A 11 7.38 -7.90 47.88
N ASP A 12 8.55 -7.28 47.77
CA ASP A 12 9.82 -8.01 47.62
C ASP A 12 10.05 -8.94 48.82
N THR A 13 9.79 -8.45 50.05
CA THR A 13 9.87 -9.25 51.27
C THR A 13 8.89 -10.44 51.24
N PHE A 14 7.66 -10.23 50.78
CA PHE A 14 6.68 -11.30 50.61
C PHE A 14 7.13 -12.33 49.56
N LEU A 15 7.62 -11.88 48.41
CA LEU A 15 8.08 -12.76 47.33
C LEU A 15 9.31 -13.57 47.74
N GLU A 16 10.23 -12.98 48.51
CA GLU A 16 11.34 -13.72 49.11
C GLU A 16 10.86 -14.80 50.09
N CYS A 17 9.90 -14.47 50.95
CA CYS A 17 9.29 -15.42 51.87
C CYS A 17 8.61 -16.57 51.11
N TYR A 18 7.85 -16.23 50.06
CA TYR A 18 7.19 -17.18 49.19
C TYR A 18 8.19 -18.12 48.51
N ASN A 19 9.27 -17.58 47.94
CA ASN A 19 10.25 -18.39 47.21
C ASN A 19 11.08 -19.31 48.15
N LYS A 20 11.44 -18.86 49.35
CA LYS A 20 12.38 -19.57 50.24
C LYS A 20 11.70 -20.53 51.23
N ASN A 21 10.51 -20.19 51.74
CA ASN A 21 9.97 -20.83 52.95
C ASN A 21 8.83 -21.83 52.73
N LEU A 22 8.51 -22.21 51.49
CA LEU A 22 7.43 -23.16 51.22
C LEU A 22 7.82 -24.63 51.48
N LYS A 23 6.95 -25.36 52.20
CA LYS A 23 7.01 -26.82 52.39
C LYS A 23 6.64 -27.55 51.08
N SER A 24 7.13 -28.78 50.93
CA SER A 24 6.73 -29.66 49.83
C SER A 24 5.22 -29.91 49.85
N GLY A 25 4.56 -29.84 48.70
CA GLY A 25 3.10 -29.96 48.58
C GLY A 25 2.29 -28.69 48.89
N SER A 26 2.96 -27.54 49.02
CA SER A 26 2.41 -26.19 49.10
C SER A 26 3.03 -25.36 47.98
N PRO A 27 2.29 -24.42 47.37
CA PRO A 27 0.99 -23.87 47.78
C PRO A 27 -0.23 -24.55 47.15
N ARG A 28 -1.41 -24.39 47.79
CA ARG A 28 -2.73 -24.83 47.28
C ARG A 28 -3.63 -23.63 47.02
N TYR A 29 -4.43 -23.67 45.95
CA TYR A 29 -5.31 -22.57 45.57
C TYR A 29 -6.70 -23.10 45.19
N ASP A 30 -7.74 -22.43 45.70
CA ASP A 30 -9.14 -22.82 45.49
C ASP A 30 -9.90 -21.93 44.48
N GLY A 31 -9.19 -20.99 43.83
CA GLY A 31 -9.81 -20.00 42.94
C GLY A 31 -9.97 -18.61 43.57
N SER A 32 -9.83 -18.47 44.88
CA SER A 32 -9.85 -17.17 45.57
C SER A 32 -8.79 -17.05 46.66
N ARG A 33 -8.52 -18.13 47.38
CA ARG A 33 -7.66 -18.18 48.55
C ARG A 33 -6.46 -19.08 48.29
N LEU A 34 -5.30 -18.58 48.69
CA LEU A 34 -4.01 -19.24 48.59
C LEU A 34 -3.62 -19.76 49.97
N ILE A 35 -3.41 -21.07 50.07
CA ILE A 35 -2.96 -21.73 51.29
C ILE A 35 -1.46 -22.03 51.16
N LEU A 36 -0.68 -21.47 52.08
CA LEU A 36 0.77 -21.60 52.16
C LEU A 36 1.15 -22.42 53.39
N ASN A 37 1.97 -23.45 53.22
CA ASN A 37 2.57 -24.21 54.32
C ASN A 37 4.02 -23.75 54.52
N ILE A 38 4.31 -23.12 55.67
CA ILE A 38 5.61 -22.49 55.93
C ILE A 38 6.56 -23.47 56.64
N LYS A 39 7.83 -23.52 56.20
CA LYS A 39 8.91 -24.38 56.72
C LYS A 39 9.42 -23.92 58.09
N SER A 40 9.82 -22.66 58.20
CA SER A 40 10.39 -22.03 59.39
C SER A 40 9.89 -20.58 59.52
N ASP A 41 10.05 -19.99 60.71
CA ASP A 41 9.83 -18.56 60.94
C ASP A 41 8.37 -18.10 60.68
N PHE A 42 7.41 -18.92 61.12
CA PHE A 42 5.98 -18.71 60.90
C PHE A 42 5.47 -17.33 61.31
N GLN A 43 5.94 -16.80 62.45
CA GLN A 43 5.52 -15.47 62.94
C GLN A 43 6.04 -14.34 62.05
N GLU A 44 7.27 -14.44 61.57
CA GLU A 44 7.84 -13.45 60.64
C GLU A 44 7.13 -13.52 59.28
N ALA A 45 6.87 -14.73 58.78
CA ALA A 45 6.11 -14.94 57.56
C ALA A 45 4.71 -14.33 57.62
N ILE A 46 3.97 -14.54 58.72
CA ILE A 46 2.66 -13.91 58.93
C ILE A 46 2.77 -12.39 58.90
N SER A 47 3.69 -11.80 59.66
CA SER A 47 3.89 -10.35 59.69
C SER A 47 4.16 -9.78 58.29
N ASN A 48 5.02 -10.44 57.51
CA ASN A 48 5.33 -10.05 56.14
C ASN A 48 4.11 -10.16 55.21
N ILE A 49 3.30 -11.20 55.35
CA ILE A 49 2.08 -11.40 54.56
C ILE A 49 1.00 -10.37 54.95
N GLU A 50 0.81 -10.11 56.24
CA GLU A 50 -0.12 -9.10 56.75
C GLU A 50 0.26 -7.69 56.30
N ASN A 51 1.54 -7.41 56.03
CA ASN A 51 1.95 -6.13 55.45
C ASN A 51 1.49 -5.94 53.99
N VAL A 52 1.13 -7.02 53.29
CA VAL A 52 0.69 -7.01 51.88
C VAL A 52 -0.81 -7.24 51.73
N PHE A 53 -1.46 -8.02 52.60
CA PHE A 53 -2.86 -8.43 52.46
C PHE A 53 -3.73 -8.05 53.67
N TYR A 54 -5.02 -7.76 53.43
CA TYR A 54 -6.01 -7.50 54.49
C TYR A 54 -6.60 -8.79 55.07
N GLU A 55 -6.87 -9.79 54.23
CA GLU A 55 -7.53 -11.03 54.64
C GLU A 55 -6.49 -12.16 54.71
N VAL A 56 -5.92 -12.32 55.92
CA VAL A 56 -4.92 -13.34 56.26
C VAL A 56 -5.44 -14.14 57.45
N ASN A 57 -5.59 -15.45 57.28
CA ASN A 57 -6.04 -16.36 58.34
C ASN A 57 -4.96 -17.38 58.66
N THR A 58 -4.76 -17.65 59.95
CA THR A 58 -3.88 -18.73 60.40
C THR A 58 -4.68 -20.02 60.53
N LEU A 59 -4.20 -21.07 59.87
CA LEU A 59 -4.80 -22.41 59.92
C LEU A 59 -3.95 -23.33 60.81
N VAL A 60 -4.54 -24.46 61.19
CA VAL A 60 -3.83 -25.53 61.91
C VAL A 60 -2.59 -26.03 61.14
N ALA A 61 -1.62 -26.53 61.91
CA ALA A 61 -0.35 -27.09 61.41
C ALA A 61 0.61 -26.10 60.73
N GLY A 62 0.52 -24.81 61.05
CA GLY A 62 1.44 -23.79 60.54
C GLY A 62 1.19 -23.43 59.08
N SER A 63 -0.09 -23.43 58.68
CA SER A 63 -0.52 -23.03 57.34
C SER A 63 -1.16 -21.63 57.39
N ILE A 64 -0.99 -20.84 56.34
CA ILE A 64 -1.53 -19.48 56.22
C ILE A 64 -2.45 -19.45 55.01
N GLU A 65 -3.67 -18.96 55.19
CA GLU A 65 -4.64 -18.73 54.12
C GLU A 65 -4.69 -17.24 53.80
N ILE A 66 -4.55 -16.90 52.51
CA ILE A 66 -4.50 -15.51 52.03
C ILE A 66 -5.52 -15.35 50.90
N LYS A 67 -6.37 -14.34 50.96
CA LYS A 67 -7.19 -13.96 49.80
C LYS A 67 -6.40 -13.01 48.90
N LEU A 68 -6.02 -13.48 47.71
CA LEU A 68 -5.15 -12.72 46.79
C LEU A 68 -5.75 -11.38 46.34
N SER A 69 -7.09 -11.28 46.27
CA SER A 69 -7.78 -10.03 45.92
C SER A 69 -7.77 -8.98 47.04
N SER A 70 -7.28 -9.30 48.24
CA SER A 70 -7.28 -8.41 49.41
C SER A 70 -5.99 -7.59 49.56
N CYS A 71 -5.25 -7.37 48.47
CA CYS A 71 -3.98 -6.64 48.51
C CYS A 71 -4.16 -5.20 49.03
N LYS A 72 -3.30 -4.80 49.99
CA LYS A 72 -3.26 -3.47 50.62
C LYS A 72 -2.63 -2.41 49.73
N ILE A 73 -1.86 -2.83 48.74
CA ILE A 73 -1.02 -1.97 47.92
C ILE A 73 -1.77 -1.62 46.64
N THR A 74 -1.87 -0.31 46.38
CA THR A 74 -2.53 0.20 45.19
C THR A 74 -1.76 -0.19 43.94
N ASN A 75 -2.46 -0.46 42.84
CA ASN A 75 -1.88 -0.85 41.55
C ASN A 75 -1.10 -2.18 41.57
N VAL A 76 -1.40 -3.07 42.51
CA VAL A 76 -0.78 -4.40 42.57
C VAL A 76 -1.87 -5.46 42.50
N SER A 77 -1.72 -6.40 41.58
CA SER A 77 -2.67 -7.50 41.37
C SER A 77 -1.94 -8.84 41.47
N PHE A 78 -2.42 -9.70 42.36
CA PHE A 78 -1.88 -11.06 42.56
C PHE A 78 -2.80 -12.10 41.91
N PHE A 79 -2.18 -13.07 41.24
CA PHE A 79 -2.84 -14.21 40.60
C PHE A 79 -2.10 -15.50 40.97
N PHE A 80 -2.80 -16.63 40.91
CA PHE A 80 -2.20 -17.94 41.16
C PHE A 80 -2.14 -18.79 39.88
N GLY A 81 -0.96 -18.86 39.29
CA GLY A 81 -0.72 -19.50 38.01
C GLY A 81 -1.26 -18.68 36.84
N THR A 82 -0.71 -18.93 35.66
CA THR A 82 -1.10 -18.21 34.44
C THR A 82 -2.55 -18.44 34.05
N ASN A 83 -3.13 -19.61 34.38
CA ASN A 83 -4.53 -19.90 34.05
C ASN A 83 -5.48 -18.97 34.81
N ASP A 84 -5.22 -18.74 36.11
CA ASP A 84 -6.01 -17.81 36.92
C ASP A 84 -5.90 -16.37 36.40
N PHE A 85 -4.68 -15.97 36.02
CA PHE A 85 -4.44 -14.68 35.38
C PHE A 85 -5.21 -14.51 34.07
N SER A 86 -5.14 -15.49 33.19
CA SER A 86 -5.82 -15.47 31.88
C SER A 86 -7.34 -15.36 32.03
N GLN A 87 -7.94 -16.15 32.94
CA GLN A 87 -9.38 -16.12 33.21
C GLN A 87 -9.86 -14.82 33.86
N LYS A 88 -9.01 -14.14 34.64
CA LYS A 88 -9.35 -12.92 35.38
C LYS A 88 -8.79 -11.65 34.73
N TYR A 89 -8.24 -11.75 33.53
CA TYR A 89 -7.55 -10.67 32.83
C TYR A 89 -8.42 -9.40 32.67
N ASP A 90 -9.73 -9.56 32.43
CA ASP A 90 -10.64 -8.42 32.25
C ASP A 90 -10.67 -7.45 33.45
N ARG A 91 -10.32 -7.93 34.66
CA ARG A 91 -10.25 -7.10 35.87
C ARG A 91 -9.15 -6.06 35.81
N ILE A 92 -8.10 -6.32 35.04
CA ILE A 92 -6.88 -5.49 35.01
C ILE A 92 -6.63 -4.83 33.66
N LYS A 93 -7.31 -5.29 32.60
CA LYS A 93 -7.16 -4.85 31.21
C LYS A 93 -7.04 -3.33 31.02
N LYS A 94 -7.89 -2.55 31.70
CA LYS A 94 -7.90 -1.07 31.58
C LYS A 94 -6.65 -0.38 32.15
N ASN A 95 -6.02 -1.00 33.15
CA ASN A 95 -4.89 -0.42 33.88
C ASN A 95 -3.62 -1.26 33.72
N PHE A 96 -3.53 -2.11 32.70
CA PHE A 96 -2.45 -3.08 32.53
C PHE A 96 -1.06 -2.44 32.61
N ILE A 97 -0.85 -1.30 31.94
CA ILE A 97 0.42 -0.57 31.94
C ILE A 97 0.79 -0.06 33.34
N LEU A 98 -0.20 0.44 34.08
CA LEU A 98 -0.04 1.12 35.37
C LEU A 98 0.06 0.16 36.56
N GLN A 99 -0.20 -1.13 36.36
CA GLN A 99 -0.23 -2.12 37.44
C GLN A 99 1.02 -2.99 37.49
N ASN A 100 1.44 -3.30 38.71
CA ASN A 100 2.30 -4.42 39.02
C ASN A 100 1.45 -5.70 39.01
N ILE A 101 1.83 -6.66 38.18
CA ILE A 101 1.14 -7.94 38.04
C ILE A 101 2.08 -9.02 38.54
N ILE A 102 1.61 -9.80 39.50
CA ILE A 102 2.37 -10.88 40.12
C ILE A 102 1.60 -12.18 39.94
N ILE A 103 2.20 -13.14 39.26
CA ILE A 103 1.67 -14.49 39.09
C ILE A 103 2.51 -15.45 39.94
N LEU A 104 1.89 -16.03 40.96
CA LEU A 104 2.50 -16.98 41.88
C LEU A 104 2.32 -18.41 41.36
N ASN A 105 3.38 -19.23 41.31
CA ASN A 105 3.31 -20.61 40.82
C ASN A 105 3.44 -21.66 41.92
N SER A 106 2.89 -22.85 41.68
CA SER A 106 2.97 -23.97 42.61
C SER A 106 4.40 -24.44 42.92
N SER A 107 5.38 -24.10 42.07
CA SER A 107 6.80 -24.40 42.28
C SER A 107 7.50 -23.43 43.24
N GLY A 108 6.79 -22.45 43.79
CA GLY A 108 7.39 -21.37 44.59
C GLY A 108 8.12 -20.31 43.75
N HIS A 109 8.03 -20.37 42.42
CA HIS A 109 8.49 -19.31 41.52
C HIS A 109 7.37 -18.29 41.27
N HIS A 110 7.73 -17.11 40.78
CA HIS A 110 6.76 -16.09 40.39
C HIS A 110 7.15 -15.43 39.07
N ILE A 111 6.15 -14.89 38.38
CA ILE A 111 6.32 -14.01 37.22
C ILE A 111 5.88 -12.61 37.64
N LEU A 112 6.72 -11.61 37.38
CA LEU A 112 6.49 -10.22 37.75
C LEU A 112 6.51 -9.35 36.50
N LYS A 113 5.49 -8.51 36.35
CA LYS A 113 5.48 -7.34 35.47
C LYS A 113 5.34 -6.11 36.34
N LYS A 114 6.25 -5.14 36.23
CA LYS A 114 6.21 -3.88 36.99
C LYS A 114 5.38 -2.81 36.27
N GLU A 115 5.06 -1.72 36.95
CA GLU A 115 4.50 -0.52 36.33
C GLU A 115 5.42 -0.01 35.23
N TYR A 116 4.84 0.31 34.06
CA TYR A 116 5.58 0.75 32.87
C TYR A 116 6.69 -0.19 32.40
N ASP A 117 6.68 -1.46 32.82
CA ASP A 117 7.59 -2.44 32.25
C ASP A 117 7.38 -2.56 30.74
N THR A 118 8.38 -3.12 30.08
CA THR A 118 8.27 -3.56 28.70
C THR A 118 8.32 -5.08 28.64
N TYR A 119 8.04 -5.64 27.47
CA TYR A 119 8.17 -7.07 27.23
C TYR A 119 9.60 -7.55 27.52
N ASP A 120 9.73 -8.61 28.31
CA ASP A 120 10.96 -9.38 28.53
C ASP A 120 10.64 -10.89 28.56
N GLU A 121 11.67 -11.74 28.55
CA GLU A 121 11.47 -13.19 28.59
C GLU A 121 10.85 -13.68 29.91
N GLY A 122 11.09 -12.97 31.02
CA GLY A 122 10.56 -13.32 32.35
C GLY A 122 9.06 -13.02 32.49
N ASN A 123 8.56 -12.01 31.78
CA ASN A 123 7.17 -11.55 31.80
C ASN A 123 6.41 -11.82 30.49
N ALA A 124 7.04 -12.49 29.51
CA ALA A 124 6.52 -12.73 28.17
C ALA A 124 5.08 -13.25 28.16
N VAL A 125 4.77 -14.21 29.02
CA VAL A 125 3.43 -14.81 29.12
C VAL A 125 2.35 -13.77 29.52
N ILE A 126 2.69 -12.82 30.40
CA ILE A 126 1.78 -11.74 30.80
C ILE A 126 1.46 -10.85 29.59
N TYR A 127 2.49 -10.48 28.82
CA TYR A 127 2.32 -9.65 27.62
C TYR A 127 1.62 -10.39 26.48
N ASN A 128 1.91 -11.66 26.26
CA ASN A 128 1.24 -12.47 25.24
C ASN A 128 -0.27 -12.55 25.50
N ILE A 129 -0.69 -12.74 26.74
CA ILE A 129 -2.11 -12.73 27.10
C ILE A 129 -2.72 -11.33 26.87
N HIS A 130 -1.99 -10.27 27.23
CA HIS A 130 -2.42 -8.89 26.99
C HIS A 130 -2.65 -8.61 25.50
N GLU A 131 -1.65 -8.89 24.66
CA GLU A 131 -1.68 -8.75 23.20
C GLU A 131 -2.81 -9.55 22.58
N TYR A 132 -2.97 -10.83 22.98
CA TYR A 132 -4.06 -11.69 22.51
C TYR A 132 -5.43 -11.04 22.72
N HIS A 133 -5.70 -10.53 23.93
CA HIS A 133 -6.97 -9.86 24.20
C HIS A 133 -7.11 -8.50 23.49
N GLN A 134 -6.01 -7.77 23.29
CA GLN A 134 -6.04 -6.52 22.52
C GLN A 134 -6.40 -6.78 21.05
N ILE A 135 -5.82 -7.80 20.44
CA ILE A 135 -6.11 -8.19 19.05
C ILE A 135 -7.55 -8.68 18.94
N LEU A 136 -8.03 -9.50 19.88
CA LEU A 136 -9.41 -9.97 19.88
C LEU A 136 -10.39 -8.80 19.96
N ASP A 137 -10.21 -7.90 20.93
CA ASP A 137 -11.01 -6.69 21.05
C ASP A 137 -10.99 -5.87 19.76
N TYR A 138 -9.82 -5.73 19.15
CA TYR A 138 -9.66 -4.97 17.93
C TYR A 138 -10.41 -5.59 16.75
N PHE A 139 -10.31 -6.90 16.58
CA PHE A 139 -11.08 -7.63 15.56
C PHE A 139 -12.57 -7.47 15.78
N LEU A 140 -13.06 -7.63 17.02
CA LEU A 140 -14.47 -7.51 17.37
C LEU A 140 -15.01 -6.08 17.19
N ARG A 141 -14.16 -5.06 17.32
CA ARG A 141 -14.53 -3.65 17.15
C ARG A 141 -14.34 -3.13 15.74
N THR A 142 -13.71 -3.89 14.84
CA THR A 142 -13.46 -3.48 13.46
C THR A 142 -14.58 -4.01 12.56
N PRO A 143 -15.60 -3.20 12.19
CA PRO A 143 -16.78 -3.69 11.47
C PRO A 143 -16.43 -4.20 10.07
N GLU A 144 -15.41 -3.63 9.45
CA GLU A 144 -14.89 -4.10 8.17
C GLU A 144 -14.33 -5.51 8.26
N PHE A 145 -13.80 -5.94 9.40
CA PHE A 145 -13.31 -7.30 9.61
C PHE A 145 -14.41 -8.22 10.14
N THR A 146 -15.12 -7.75 11.17
CA THR A 146 -16.13 -8.51 11.92
C THR A 146 -17.51 -7.86 11.79
N PRO A 147 -18.28 -8.18 10.74
CA PRO A 147 -19.64 -7.67 10.57
C PRO A 147 -20.63 -8.16 11.63
N TYR A 148 -20.44 -9.37 12.17
CA TYR A 148 -21.30 -9.95 13.20
C TYR A 148 -20.48 -10.62 14.30
N LYS A 149 -20.95 -10.51 15.54
CA LYS A 149 -20.40 -11.21 16.71
C LYS A 149 -21.53 -11.82 17.54
N SER A 150 -21.29 -13.02 18.07
CA SER A 150 -22.17 -13.67 19.03
C SER A 150 -21.42 -13.80 20.35
N ASP A 151 -21.82 -12.99 21.32
CA ASP A 151 -21.23 -12.99 22.66
C ASP A 151 -21.59 -14.28 23.44
N THR A 152 -22.69 -14.98 23.07
CA THR A 152 -23.12 -16.22 23.74
C THR A 152 -22.28 -17.42 23.34
N ASP A 153 -21.90 -17.50 22.07
CA ASP A 153 -21.18 -18.67 21.55
C ASP A 153 -19.67 -18.41 21.40
N ASN A 154 -19.19 -17.25 21.90
CA ASN A 154 -17.81 -16.79 21.76
C ASN A 154 -17.29 -16.91 20.32
N GLN A 155 -18.06 -16.38 19.37
CA GLN A 155 -17.72 -16.43 17.95
C GLN A 155 -17.94 -15.10 17.25
N PHE A 156 -17.18 -14.88 16.20
CA PHE A 156 -17.42 -13.79 15.26
C PHE A 156 -17.45 -14.30 13.83
N THR A 157 -18.14 -13.57 12.96
CA THR A 157 -18.36 -13.97 11.58
C THR A 157 -17.54 -13.10 10.64
N LEU A 158 -16.82 -13.76 9.73
CA LEU A 158 -16.21 -13.16 8.56
C LEU A 158 -17.13 -13.34 7.36
N ILE A 159 -17.22 -12.32 6.51
CA ILE A 159 -17.92 -12.41 5.22
C ILE A 159 -16.89 -12.22 4.11
N SER A 160 -16.74 -13.27 3.31
CA SER A 160 -15.87 -13.34 2.14
C SER A 160 -16.71 -13.37 0.86
N LYS A 161 -16.15 -12.82 -0.23
CA LYS A 161 -16.79 -12.89 -1.54
C LYS A 161 -16.71 -14.29 -2.14
N THR A 162 -15.66 -15.05 -1.81
CA THR A 162 -15.36 -16.35 -2.42
C THR A 162 -15.86 -17.52 -1.59
N HIS A 163 -15.82 -17.39 -0.26
CA HIS A 163 -16.17 -18.45 0.69
C HIS A 163 -17.51 -18.18 1.43
N GLY A 164 -18.11 -17.00 1.26
CA GLY A 164 -19.36 -16.64 1.93
C GLY A 164 -19.18 -16.36 3.42
N VAL A 165 -20.12 -16.85 4.23
CA VAL A 165 -20.16 -16.66 5.70
C VAL A 165 -19.25 -17.68 6.37
N PHE A 166 -18.32 -17.20 7.21
CA PHE A 166 -17.36 -18.05 7.92
C PHE A 166 -17.26 -17.66 9.40
N ASN A 167 -17.58 -18.59 10.30
CA ASN A 167 -17.55 -18.34 11.74
C ASN A 167 -16.17 -18.64 12.34
N VAL A 168 -15.77 -17.85 13.34
CA VAL A 168 -14.50 -17.97 14.04
C VAL A 168 -14.78 -17.95 15.53
N GLY A 169 -14.65 -19.11 16.17
CA GLY A 169 -14.69 -19.21 17.63
C GLY A 169 -13.39 -18.73 18.26
N TYR A 170 -13.50 -18.08 19.43
CA TYR A 170 -12.38 -17.47 20.16
C TYR A 170 -12.22 -17.97 21.60
N ASN A 171 -12.35 -19.28 21.80
CA ASN A 171 -12.14 -19.89 23.11
C ASN A 171 -10.74 -19.61 23.63
N LEU A 172 -10.65 -19.25 24.92
CA LEU A 172 -9.39 -18.97 25.59
C LEU A 172 -8.49 -20.22 25.53
N PRO A 173 -7.28 -20.14 24.98
CA PRO A 173 -6.39 -21.28 24.89
C PRO A 173 -5.77 -21.60 26.26
N ASP A 174 -5.14 -22.77 26.34
CA ASP A 174 -4.41 -23.14 27.55
C ASP A 174 -3.13 -22.28 27.76
N VAL A 175 -2.55 -22.40 28.94
CA VAL A 175 -1.32 -21.66 29.32
C VAL A 175 -0.14 -22.03 28.41
N THR A 176 -0.08 -23.26 27.91
CA THR A 176 1.03 -23.72 27.08
C THR A 176 1.04 -23.00 25.74
N PHE A 177 -0.12 -22.60 25.22
CA PHE A 177 -0.21 -21.73 24.05
C PHE A 177 0.59 -20.44 24.25
N PHE A 178 0.32 -19.70 25.34
CA PHE A 178 0.95 -18.40 25.61
C PHE A 178 2.45 -18.49 25.94
N GLN A 179 2.94 -19.66 26.33
CA GLN A 179 4.36 -19.93 26.54
C GLN A 179 5.11 -20.21 25.24
N ASN A 180 4.42 -20.73 24.23
CA ASN A 180 5.02 -21.18 22.97
C ASN A 180 4.89 -20.17 21.82
N VAL A 181 4.20 -19.04 22.05
CA VAL A 181 4.05 -17.96 21.07
C VAL A 181 4.77 -16.71 21.54
N ASN A 182 5.20 -15.88 20.58
CA ASN A 182 5.63 -14.52 20.86
C ASN A 182 4.69 -13.58 20.11
N LEU A 183 3.87 -12.84 20.86
CA LEU A 183 2.90 -11.90 20.31
C LEU A 183 3.36 -10.45 20.42
N ASN A 184 4.59 -10.18 20.89
CA ASN A 184 5.07 -8.83 21.10
C ASN A 184 5.00 -7.97 19.83
N GLY A 185 4.29 -6.84 19.90
CA GLY A 185 4.09 -5.90 18.81
C GLY A 185 3.10 -6.36 17.74
N LEU A 186 2.43 -7.50 17.93
CA LEU A 186 1.48 -8.01 16.95
C LEU A 186 0.23 -7.13 16.85
N PHE A 187 -0.27 -6.61 17.97
CA PHE A 187 -1.38 -5.67 17.98
C PHE A 187 -1.08 -4.42 17.13
N SER A 188 0.08 -3.80 17.32
CA SER A 188 0.51 -2.61 16.54
C SER A 188 0.59 -2.91 15.04
N ARG A 189 1.09 -4.10 14.67
CA ARG A 189 1.13 -4.54 13.26
C ARG A 189 -0.27 -4.69 12.67
N PHE A 190 -1.22 -5.24 13.42
CA PHE A 190 -2.61 -5.30 12.97
C PHE A 190 -3.20 -3.91 12.77
N GLN A 191 -2.96 -2.99 13.71
CA GLN A 191 -3.45 -1.60 13.59
C GLN A 191 -2.92 -0.94 12.31
N GLU A 192 -1.62 -1.02 12.06
CA GLU A 192 -0.99 -0.42 10.87
C GLU A 192 -1.55 -0.99 9.56
N GLN A 193 -1.69 -2.32 9.45
CA GLN A 193 -2.16 -2.93 8.21
C GLN A 193 -3.66 -2.72 7.97
N PHE A 194 -4.46 -2.68 9.05
CA PHE A 194 -5.92 -2.51 8.97
C PHE A 194 -6.33 -1.04 8.75
N GLU A 195 -5.41 -0.07 8.71
CA GLU A 195 -5.71 1.28 8.22
C GLU A 195 -6.27 1.27 6.79
N LYS A 196 -5.87 0.28 5.99
CA LYS A 196 -6.29 0.10 4.59
C LYS A 196 -7.46 -0.87 4.54
N LYS A 197 -8.67 -0.37 4.24
CA LYS A 197 -9.89 -1.20 4.21
C LYS A 197 -9.79 -2.34 3.18
N GLU A 198 -9.11 -2.11 2.07
CA GLU A 198 -8.88 -3.11 1.03
C GLU A 198 -8.01 -4.26 1.55
N PHE A 199 -6.98 -3.96 2.35
CA PHE A 199 -6.12 -4.98 2.96
C PHE A 199 -6.93 -5.92 3.86
N ILE A 200 -7.87 -5.38 4.65
CA ILE A 200 -8.75 -6.18 5.51
C ILE A 200 -9.48 -7.25 4.69
N GLN A 201 -9.92 -6.92 3.47
CA GLN A 201 -10.59 -7.89 2.62
C GLN A 201 -9.65 -9.03 2.19
N PHE A 202 -8.41 -8.72 1.77
CA PHE A 202 -7.43 -9.76 1.45
C PHE A 202 -7.12 -10.62 2.68
N PHE A 203 -6.96 -9.99 3.84
CA PHE A 203 -6.69 -10.69 5.07
C PHE A 203 -7.81 -11.66 5.46
N LYS A 204 -9.10 -11.30 5.28
CA LYS A 204 -10.22 -12.25 5.49
C LYS A 204 -10.11 -13.49 4.61
N GLU A 205 -9.84 -13.31 3.32
CA GLU A 205 -9.75 -14.42 2.37
C GLU A 205 -8.62 -15.37 2.77
N ILE A 206 -7.46 -14.81 3.14
CA ILE A 206 -6.30 -15.57 3.61
C ILE A 206 -6.58 -16.26 4.95
N VAL A 207 -7.25 -15.59 5.90
CA VAL A 207 -7.65 -16.20 7.17
C VAL A 207 -8.55 -17.41 6.92
N ILE A 208 -9.61 -17.26 6.12
CA ILE A 208 -10.54 -18.36 5.82
C ILE A 208 -9.79 -19.52 5.17
N ALA A 209 -8.99 -19.24 4.14
CA ALA A 209 -8.18 -20.27 3.48
C ALA A 209 -7.16 -20.93 4.43
N GLY A 210 -6.60 -20.18 5.38
CA GLY A 210 -5.62 -20.69 6.35
C GLY A 210 -6.22 -21.56 7.44
N VAL A 211 -7.44 -21.25 7.92
CA VAL A 211 -8.01 -21.91 9.12
C VAL A 211 -9.31 -22.70 8.85
N HIS A 212 -9.75 -22.86 7.60
CA HIS A 212 -10.97 -23.60 7.27
C HIS A 212 -11.01 -25.04 7.79
N ASN A 213 -9.85 -25.72 7.83
CA ASN A 213 -9.73 -27.09 8.34
C ASN A 213 -9.66 -27.17 9.87
N THR A 214 -9.54 -26.03 10.55
CA THR A 214 -9.49 -25.96 12.01
C THR A 214 -10.91 -25.97 12.57
N PRO A 215 -11.18 -26.75 13.64
CA PRO A 215 -12.46 -26.71 14.35
C PRO A 215 -12.80 -25.28 14.78
N GLU A 216 -14.07 -24.92 14.65
CA GLU A 216 -14.55 -23.54 14.80
C GLU A 216 -14.07 -22.86 16.09
N GLU A 217 -14.21 -23.55 17.20
CA GLU A 217 -13.80 -23.13 18.55
C GLU A 217 -12.32 -22.75 18.69
N LYS A 218 -11.46 -23.28 17.80
CA LYS A 218 -10.00 -23.09 17.83
C LYS A 218 -9.49 -22.17 16.72
N ARG A 219 -10.36 -21.69 15.83
CA ARG A 219 -9.95 -20.91 14.64
C ARG A 219 -9.21 -19.62 15.03
N TYR A 220 -9.68 -18.88 16.04
CA TYR A 220 -8.97 -17.66 16.45
C TYR A 220 -7.57 -17.96 17.01
N ASN A 221 -7.42 -19.01 17.81
CA ASN A 221 -6.12 -19.44 18.33
C ASN A 221 -5.16 -19.80 17.19
N GLU A 222 -5.67 -20.43 16.14
CA GLU A 222 -4.89 -20.75 14.95
C GLU A 222 -4.51 -19.49 14.16
N ILE A 223 -5.41 -18.50 14.04
CA ILE A 223 -5.09 -17.18 13.44
C ILE A 223 -3.95 -16.52 14.21
N ILE A 224 -3.97 -16.55 15.54
CA ILE A 224 -2.92 -15.96 16.37
C ILE A 224 -1.62 -16.76 16.29
N ARG A 225 -1.68 -18.09 16.17
CA ARG A 225 -0.48 -18.91 15.96
C ARG A 225 0.19 -18.62 14.61
N GLU A 226 -0.60 -18.61 13.55
CA GLU A 226 -0.13 -18.46 12.17
C GLU A 226 -0.08 -17.01 11.68
N HIS A 227 -0.18 -16.03 12.60
CA HIS A 227 -0.33 -14.61 12.30
C HIS A 227 0.71 -14.07 11.30
N ASN A 228 1.97 -14.51 11.41
CA ASN A 228 3.04 -14.06 10.51
C ASN A 228 2.80 -14.53 9.07
N SER A 229 2.42 -15.80 8.89
CA SER A 229 2.13 -16.37 7.58
C SER A 229 0.92 -15.67 6.96
N LEU A 230 -0.16 -15.54 7.71
CA LEU A 230 -1.41 -14.92 7.25
C LEU A 230 -1.21 -13.45 6.87
N LEU A 231 -0.54 -12.65 7.71
CA LEU A 231 -0.26 -11.24 7.41
C LEU A 231 0.64 -11.07 6.19
N ASN A 232 1.69 -11.89 6.06
CA ASN A 232 2.62 -11.79 4.93
C ASN A 232 1.95 -12.18 3.60
N LEU A 233 1.12 -13.24 3.62
CA LEU A 233 0.34 -13.64 2.44
C LEU A 233 -0.66 -12.55 2.04
N ALA A 234 -1.43 -12.01 2.99
CA ALA A 234 -2.38 -10.93 2.73
C ALA A 234 -1.68 -9.66 2.20
N LYS A 235 -0.51 -9.32 2.75
CA LYS A 235 0.30 -8.19 2.29
C LYS A 235 0.77 -8.37 0.86
N ARG A 236 1.31 -9.54 0.52
CA ARG A 236 1.76 -9.84 -0.84
C ARG A 236 0.61 -9.77 -1.84
N ASP A 237 -0.55 -10.33 -1.50
CA ASP A 237 -1.72 -10.35 -2.38
C ASP A 237 -2.30 -8.93 -2.55
N TYR A 238 -2.33 -8.14 -1.48
CA TYR A 238 -2.69 -6.72 -1.53
C TYR A 238 -1.72 -5.91 -2.40
N GLU A 239 -0.41 -6.05 -2.21
CA GLU A 239 0.62 -5.37 -3.02
C GLU A 239 0.51 -5.74 -4.50
N THR A 240 0.23 -7.01 -4.79
CA THR A 240 -0.01 -7.49 -6.17
C THR A 240 -1.27 -6.85 -6.76
N TYR A 241 -2.35 -6.77 -5.99
CA TYR A 241 -3.59 -6.10 -6.41
C TYR A 241 -3.37 -4.61 -6.71
N VAL A 242 -2.69 -3.89 -5.81
CA VAL A 242 -2.38 -2.47 -6.00
C VAL A 242 -1.51 -2.26 -7.23
N SER A 243 -0.52 -3.13 -7.45
CA SER A 243 0.34 -3.09 -8.64
C SER A 243 -0.47 -3.31 -9.93
N ASN A 244 -1.35 -4.31 -9.96
CA ASN A 244 -2.21 -4.59 -11.11
C ASN A 244 -3.23 -3.47 -11.38
N PHE A 245 -3.80 -2.88 -10.33
CA PHE A 245 -4.73 -1.75 -10.48
C PHE A 245 -4.02 -0.50 -11.02
N ALA A 246 -2.83 -0.19 -10.49
CA ALA A 246 -2.00 0.87 -11.02
C ALA A 246 -1.63 0.62 -12.50
N PHE A 247 -1.34 -0.64 -12.84
CA PHE A 247 -1.10 -1.06 -14.22
C PHE A 247 -2.29 -0.81 -15.15
N ASP A 248 -3.50 -1.22 -14.75
CA ASP A 248 -4.70 -1.02 -15.57
C ASP A 248 -5.00 0.46 -15.77
N LYS A 249 -4.77 1.29 -14.74
CA LYS A 249 -4.90 2.74 -14.82
C LYS A 249 -3.92 3.35 -15.83
N ILE A 250 -2.63 3.03 -15.72
CA ILE A 250 -1.59 3.50 -16.67
C ILE A 250 -1.92 3.07 -18.09
N LYS A 251 -2.39 1.83 -18.27
CA LYS A 251 -2.78 1.30 -19.58
C LYS A 251 -3.99 2.02 -20.16
N SER A 252 -4.94 2.41 -19.32
CA SER A 252 -6.09 3.21 -19.75
C SER A 252 -5.66 4.62 -20.17
N GLU A 253 -4.83 5.29 -19.36
CA GLU A 253 -4.30 6.63 -19.64
C GLU A 253 -3.50 6.64 -20.95
N PHE A 254 -2.59 5.67 -21.14
CA PHE A 254 -1.83 5.53 -22.38
C PHE A 254 -2.73 5.29 -23.61
N LYS A 255 -3.79 4.48 -23.48
CA LYS A 255 -4.74 4.28 -24.60
C LYS A 255 -5.42 5.58 -25.02
N GLU A 256 -5.72 6.45 -24.07
CA GLU A 256 -6.29 7.78 -24.33
C GLU A 256 -5.27 8.69 -25.02
N GLU A 257 -4.04 8.76 -24.51
CA GLU A 257 -2.95 9.57 -25.10
C GLU A 257 -2.58 9.10 -26.51
N ARG A 258 -2.52 7.79 -26.72
CA ARG A 258 -2.37 7.19 -28.06
C ARG A 258 -3.44 7.69 -29.02
N GLY A 259 -4.69 7.81 -28.57
CA GLY A 259 -5.78 8.38 -29.36
C GLY A 259 -5.47 9.81 -29.78
N LYS A 260 -5.02 10.66 -28.84
CA LYS A 260 -4.63 12.05 -29.09
C LYS A 260 -3.45 12.16 -30.07
N TYR A 261 -2.48 11.25 -30.00
CA TYR A 261 -1.39 11.20 -30.96
C TYR A 261 -1.85 10.87 -32.37
N PHE A 262 -2.67 9.84 -32.54
CA PHE A 262 -3.22 9.52 -33.85
C PHE A 262 -4.08 10.64 -34.41
N GLU A 263 -4.92 11.26 -33.58
CA GLU A 263 -5.72 12.42 -33.99
C GLU A 263 -4.82 13.59 -34.44
N THR A 264 -3.73 13.86 -33.71
CA THR A 264 -2.77 14.91 -34.09
C THR A 264 -2.04 14.56 -35.39
N ILE A 265 -1.66 13.30 -35.59
CA ILE A 265 -1.06 12.83 -36.86
C ILE A 265 -2.04 13.03 -38.01
N ASP A 266 -3.28 12.58 -37.85
CA ASP A 266 -4.29 12.61 -38.90
C ASP A 266 -4.64 14.08 -39.26
N ARG A 267 -4.73 14.99 -38.28
CA ARG A 267 -4.87 16.44 -38.53
C ARG A 267 -3.69 17.03 -39.33
N ASN A 268 -2.46 16.60 -39.04
CA ASN A 268 -1.31 17.05 -39.83
C ASN A 268 -1.30 16.46 -41.24
N ILE A 269 -1.74 15.20 -41.40
CA ILE A 269 -1.94 14.57 -42.72
C ILE A 269 -2.97 15.36 -43.52
N ASP A 270 -4.10 15.75 -42.95
CA ASP A 270 -5.13 16.55 -43.62
C ASP A 270 -4.59 17.92 -44.08
N SER A 271 -3.81 18.57 -43.23
CA SER A 271 -3.15 19.85 -43.57
C SER A 271 -2.19 19.69 -44.75
N ILE A 272 -1.40 18.62 -44.76
CA ILE A 272 -0.46 18.29 -45.84
C ILE A 272 -1.20 17.89 -47.12
N GLY A 273 -2.28 17.12 -47.00
CA GLY A 273 -3.10 16.68 -48.14
C GLY A 273 -3.66 17.88 -48.92
N LYS A 274 -4.06 18.95 -48.23
CA LYS A 274 -4.46 20.21 -48.88
C LYS A 274 -3.33 20.83 -49.70
N GLN A 275 -2.09 20.78 -49.20
CA GLN A 275 -0.91 21.33 -49.90
C GLN A 275 -0.54 20.49 -51.12
N VAL A 276 -0.59 19.16 -51.00
CA VAL A 276 -0.35 18.22 -52.13
C VAL A 276 -1.24 18.54 -53.33
N ILE A 277 -2.50 18.91 -53.08
CA ILE A 277 -3.46 19.28 -54.14
C ILE A 277 -3.26 20.74 -54.58
N SER A 278 -2.99 21.65 -53.64
CA SER A 278 -2.90 23.09 -53.93
C SER A 278 -1.70 23.46 -54.80
N PHE A 279 -0.53 22.84 -54.60
CA PHE A 279 0.68 23.25 -55.32
C PHE A 279 0.58 23.00 -56.84
N PRO A 280 0.21 21.80 -57.34
CA PRO A 280 0.09 21.57 -58.78
C PRO A 280 -1.01 22.43 -59.41
N LEU A 281 -2.13 22.64 -58.72
CA LEU A 281 -3.23 23.47 -59.21
C LEU A 281 -2.81 24.93 -59.35
N THR A 282 -2.16 25.48 -58.31
CA THR A 282 -1.68 26.85 -58.33
C THR A 282 -0.61 27.03 -59.40
N PHE A 283 0.33 26.10 -59.50
CA PHE A 283 1.35 26.13 -60.55
C PHE A 283 0.73 26.08 -61.96
N GLY A 284 -0.21 25.18 -62.21
CA GLY A 284 -0.91 25.09 -63.49
C GLY A 284 -1.67 26.37 -63.84
N ALA A 285 -2.33 26.98 -62.87
CA ALA A 285 -3.00 28.28 -63.03
C ALA A 285 -2.01 29.41 -63.37
N THR A 286 -0.88 29.46 -62.66
CA THR A 286 0.19 30.43 -62.92
C THR A 286 0.74 30.26 -64.34
N VAL A 287 1.09 29.04 -64.76
CA VAL A 287 1.59 28.75 -66.11
C VAL A 287 0.55 29.15 -67.18
N PHE A 288 -0.73 28.83 -66.97
CA PHE A 288 -1.79 29.21 -67.90
C PHE A 288 -1.95 30.73 -68.01
N ALA A 289 -1.94 31.44 -66.88
CA ALA A 289 -2.01 32.90 -66.87
C ALA A 289 -0.82 33.52 -67.60
N SER A 290 0.41 33.05 -67.32
CA SER A 290 1.62 33.52 -67.99
C SER A 290 1.61 33.26 -69.49
N TYR A 291 1.09 32.10 -69.92
CA TYR A 291 0.98 31.80 -71.35
C TYR A 291 0.05 32.78 -72.09
N LYS A 292 -1.00 33.30 -71.43
CA LYS A 292 -1.94 34.27 -72.03
C LYS A 292 -1.36 35.67 -72.20
N VAL A 293 -0.36 36.03 -71.41
CA VAL A 293 0.28 37.36 -71.42
C VAL A 293 1.75 37.26 -71.82
N LYS A 294 2.12 36.20 -72.54
CA LYS A 294 3.51 35.85 -72.85
C LYS A 294 4.26 36.93 -73.64
N ASP A 295 3.55 37.71 -74.45
CA ASP A 295 4.12 38.78 -75.30
C ASP A 295 4.13 40.14 -74.56
N GLN A 296 3.86 40.15 -73.25
CA GLN A 296 3.84 41.34 -72.41
C GLN A 296 4.74 41.14 -71.18
N PRO A 297 6.03 41.53 -71.27
CA PRO A 297 7.02 41.20 -70.24
C PRO A 297 6.70 41.82 -68.87
N GLU A 298 6.07 42.99 -68.83
CA GLU A 298 5.63 43.65 -67.59
C GLU A 298 4.66 42.77 -66.78
N PHE A 299 3.70 42.13 -67.45
CA PHE A 299 2.73 41.24 -66.79
C PHE A 299 3.37 39.90 -66.38
N LEU A 300 4.32 39.38 -67.16
CA LEU A 300 5.09 38.18 -66.77
C LEU A 300 5.90 38.41 -65.49
N ILE A 301 6.57 39.55 -65.37
CA ILE A 301 7.31 39.93 -64.15
C ILE A 301 6.37 40.06 -62.96
N LEU A 302 5.19 40.67 -63.14
CA LEU A 302 4.18 40.78 -62.09
C LEU A 302 3.68 39.40 -61.61
N ILE A 303 3.43 38.48 -62.53
CA ILE A 303 3.02 37.10 -62.20
C ILE A 303 4.17 36.37 -61.47
N LEU A 304 5.42 36.55 -61.89
CA LEU A 304 6.59 36.00 -61.19
C LEU A 304 6.72 36.53 -59.76
N ALA A 305 6.54 37.83 -59.55
CA ALA A 305 6.55 38.42 -58.21
C ALA A 305 5.42 37.86 -57.33
N ALA A 306 4.21 37.72 -57.87
CA ALA A 306 3.08 37.13 -57.16
C ALA A 306 3.32 35.65 -56.83
N TYR A 307 3.87 34.87 -57.75
CA TYR A 307 4.17 33.46 -57.55
C TYR A 307 5.32 33.25 -56.55
N LEU A 308 6.31 34.15 -56.53
CA LEU A 308 7.36 34.16 -55.52
C LEU A 308 6.77 34.41 -54.12
N LEU A 309 5.88 35.39 -53.98
CA LEU A 309 5.19 35.67 -52.72
C LEU A 309 4.38 34.47 -52.24
N TYR A 310 3.61 33.84 -53.14
CA TYR A 310 2.90 32.59 -52.84
C TYR A 310 3.85 31.50 -52.35
N THR A 311 4.98 31.32 -53.03
CA THR A 311 5.98 30.30 -52.68
C THR A 311 6.58 30.55 -51.31
N ILE A 312 6.86 31.81 -50.94
CA ILE A 312 7.32 32.19 -49.60
C ILE A 312 6.28 31.79 -48.54
N ILE A 313 5.00 32.11 -48.77
CA ILE A 313 3.92 31.75 -47.84
C ILE A 313 3.78 30.23 -47.72
N ALA A 314 3.79 29.50 -48.84
CA ALA A 314 3.73 28.05 -48.86
C ALA A 314 4.90 27.42 -48.10
N PHE A 315 6.11 27.96 -48.25
CA PHE A 315 7.30 27.52 -47.54
C PHE A 315 7.18 27.74 -46.01
N LEU A 316 6.61 28.87 -45.58
CA LEU A 316 6.34 29.16 -44.16
C LEU A 316 5.31 28.18 -43.57
N ILE A 317 4.24 27.87 -44.29
CA ILE A 317 3.21 26.91 -43.84
C ILE A 317 3.81 25.49 -43.74
N LEU A 318 4.59 25.07 -44.73
CA LEU A 318 5.32 23.80 -44.67
C LEU A 318 6.27 23.77 -43.47
N ARG A 319 6.93 24.90 -43.15
CA ARG A 319 7.87 24.98 -42.01
C ARG A 319 7.16 24.85 -40.68
N MET A 320 6.02 25.49 -40.53
CA MET A 320 5.17 25.34 -39.36
C MET A 320 4.72 23.88 -39.20
N THR A 321 4.29 23.26 -40.29
CA THR A 321 3.86 21.85 -40.29
C THR A 321 5.03 20.91 -39.93
N ALA A 322 6.22 21.13 -40.50
CA ALA A 322 7.43 20.38 -40.18
C ALA A 322 7.82 20.52 -38.70
N TYR A 323 7.68 21.71 -38.14
CA TYR A 323 7.92 21.96 -36.72
C TYR A 323 6.95 21.18 -35.83
N ASN A 324 5.65 21.20 -36.14
CA ASN A 324 4.64 20.44 -35.38
C ASN A 324 4.94 18.94 -35.39
N VAL A 325 5.30 18.38 -36.55
CA VAL A 325 5.68 16.96 -36.66
C VAL A 325 7.00 16.67 -35.92
N LYS A 326 7.90 17.65 -35.82
CA LYS A 326 9.12 17.53 -35.02
C LYS A 326 8.81 17.46 -33.53
N CYS A 327 7.96 18.36 -33.01
CA CYS A 327 7.50 18.37 -31.62
C CYS A 327 6.80 17.05 -31.28
N LEU A 328 5.83 16.63 -32.09
CA LEU A 328 5.11 15.37 -31.90
C LEU A 328 6.05 14.16 -31.78
N CYS A 329 7.10 14.09 -32.61
CA CYS A 329 8.09 13.02 -32.51
C CYS A 329 8.88 13.08 -31.20
N LYS A 330 9.17 14.28 -30.70
CA LYS A 330 9.87 14.45 -29.43
C LYS A 330 8.99 13.99 -28.28
N ASP A 331 7.73 14.44 -28.24
CA ASP A 331 6.77 14.09 -27.20
C ASP A 331 6.58 12.57 -27.12
N VAL A 332 6.39 11.91 -28.26
CA VAL A 332 6.28 10.44 -28.34
C VAL A 332 7.55 9.73 -27.85
N ASN A 333 8.74 10.27 -28.13
CA ASN A 333 10.00 9.67 -27.67
C ASN A 333 10.20 9.87 -26.16
N ASP A 334 9.91 11.06 -25.64
CA ASP A 334 10.06 11.39 -24.22
C ASP A 334 9.09 10.55 -23.38
N GLU A 335 7.86 10.34 -23.86
CA GLU A 335 6.89 9.46 -23.22
C GLU A 335 7.30 7.99 -23.28
N GLU A 336 7.80 7.51 -24.43
CA GLU A 336 8.30 6.14 -24.54
C GLU A 336 9.43 5.87 -23.53
N LEU A 337 10.39 6.80 -23.41
CA LEU A 337 11.47 6.71 -22.43
C LEU A 337 10.95 6.73 -20.99
N THR A 338 9.95 7.56 -20.72
CA THR A 338 9.32 7.66 -19.39
C THR A 338 8.64 6.34 -19.01
N ILE A 339 7.86 5.75 -19.92
CA ILE A 339 7.21 4.46 -19.72
C ILE A 339 8.23 3.33 -19.60
N GLN A 340 9.25 3.31 -20.46
CA GLN A 340 10.31 2.30 -20.41
C GLN A 340 11.09 2.33 -19.09
N LYS A 341 11.44 3.53 -18.61
CA LYS A 341 12.19 3.70 -17.36
C LYS A 341 11.36 3.39 -16.12
N SER A 342 10.09 3.82 -16.12
CA SER A 342 9.22 3.72 -14.95
C SER A 342 8.51 2.37 -14.86
N TYR A 343 8.32 1.69 -15.99
CA TYR A 343 7.46 0.52 -16.13
C TYR A 343 8.05 -0.52 -17.10
N GLY A 344 9.33 -0.89 -16.93
CA GLY A 344 10.09 -1.71 -17.89
C GLY A 344 9.46 -3.07 -18.26
N VAL A 345 8.76 -3.73 -17.34
CA VAL A 345 8.03 -5.00 -17.60
C VAL A 345 6.81 -4.78 -18.51
N ILE A 346 6.26 -3.57 -18.48
CA ILE A 346 5.00 -3.18 -19.12
C ILE A 346 5.24 -2.62 -20.53
N TYR A 347 6.44 -2.08 -20.77
CA TYR A 347 6.85 -1.53 -22.07
C TYR A 347 6.63 -2.51 -23.24
N GLU A 348 6.84 -3.82 -23.03
CA GLU A 348 6.64 -4.82 -24.09
C GLU A 348 5.20 -4.83 -24.64
N GLY A 349 4.20 -4.52 -23.82
CA GLY A 349 2.80 -4.39 -24.27
C GLY A 349 2.53 -3.16 -25.14
N PHE A 350 3.35 -2.11 -25.02
CA PHE A 350 3.18 -0.83 -25.72
C PHE A 350 4.15 -0.61 -26.88
N LYS A 351 5.25 -1.37 -26.91
CA LYS A 351 6.31 -1.30 -27.93
C LYS A 351 5.78 -1.34 -29.37
N SER A 352 4.79 -2.20 -29.64
CA SER A 352 4.16 -2.26 -30.97
C SER A 352 3.43 -0.97 -31.32
N ASP A 353 2.81 -0.30 -30.35
CA ASP A 353 2.04 0.93 -30.59
C ASP A 353 2.97 2.11 -30.84
N PHE A 354 4.02 2.27 -30.02
CA PHE A 354 5.08 3.26 -30.27
C PHE A 354 5.72 3.08 -31.65
N LYS A 355 6.01 1.84 -32.05
CA LYS A 355 6.54 1.55 -33.39
C LYS A 355 5.61 2.02 -34.50
N LYS A 356 4.29 1.79 -34.37
CA LYS A 356 3.29 2.25 -35.35
C LYS A 356 3.21 3.78 -35.43
N ILE A 357 3.20 4.46 -34.28
CA ILE A 357 3.18 5.93 -34.21
C ILE A 357 4.43 6.51 -34.87
N LYS A 358 5.61 6.01 -34.50
CA LYS A 358 6.89 6.46 -35.08
C LYS A 358 6.96 6.24 -36.59
N HIS A 359 6.47 5.11 -37.06
CA HIS A 359 6.43 4.83 -38.51
C HIS A 359 5.53 5.83 -39.25
N LYS A 360 4.33 6.15 -38.71
CA LYS A 360 3.48 7.20 -39.29
C LYS A 360 4.17 8.57 -39.29
N ILE A 361 4.81 8.96 -38.20
CA ILE A 361 5.56 10.23 -38.10
C ILE A 361 6.71 10.30 -39.12
N LEU A 362 7.43 9.19 -39.32
CA LEU A 362 8.51 9.11 -40.31
C LEU A 362 7.97 9.33 -41.73
N ASN A 363 6.88 8.66 -42.08
CA ASN A 363 6.24 8.82 -43.39
C ASN A 363 5.78 10.27 -43.59
N LEU A 364 5.24 10.91 -42.55
CA LEU A 364 4.82 12.30 -42.60
C LEU A 364 6.00 13.27 -42.85
N ARG A 365 7.13 13.07 -42.15
CA ARG A 365 8.36 13.84 -42.39
C ARG A 365 8.87 13.66 -43.82
N PHE A 366 8.82 12.44 -44.34
CA PHE A 366 9.21 12.16 -45.72
C PHE A 366 8.33 12.92 -46.72
N ILE A 367 7.00 12.88 -46.56
CA ILE A 367 6.06 13.60 -47.43
C ILE A 367 6.32 15.12 -47.39
N ILE A 368 6.52 15.71 -46.21
CA ILE A 368 6.86 17.14 -46.08
C ILE A 368 8.17 17.45 -46.83
N GLY A 369 9.19 16.59 -46.72
CA GLY A 369 10.45 16.75 -47.44
C GLY A 369 10.27 16.73 -48.96
N VAL A 370 9.45 15.81 -49.47
CA VAL A 370 9.09 15.75 -50.90
C VAL A 370 8.35 17.02 -51.33
N LEU A 371 7.42 17.53 -50.54
CA LEU A 371 6.69 18.75 -50.85
C LEU A 371 7.59 19.99 -50.92
N TYR A 372 8.56 20.11 -50.01
CA TYR A 372 9.58 21.16 -50.10
C TYR A 372 10.35 21.08 -51.41
N PHE A 373 10.79 19.89 -51.78
CA PHE A 373 11.53 19.67 -53.01
C PHE A 373 10.70 20.03 -54.25
N VAL A 374 9.44 19.59 -54.31
CA VAL A 374 8.50 19.92 -55.40
C VAL A 374 8.29 21.44 -55.49
N LEU A 375 8.04 22.11 -54.38
CA LEU A 375 7.81 23.56 -54.36
C LEU A 375 9.02 24.34 -54.91
N ILE A 376 10.24 23.97 -54.50
CA ILE A 376 11.48 24.58 -54.99
C ILE A 376 11.65 24.32 -56.49
N MET A 377 11.42 23.08 -56.94
CA MET A 377 11.53 22.72 -58.35
C MET A 377 10.52 23.47 -59.23
N LEU A 378 9.27 23.61 -58.78
CA LEU A 378 8.25 24.38 -59.49
C LEU A 378 8.61 25.87 -59.60
N LEU A 379 9.17 26.46 -58.53
CA LEU A 379 9.66 27.84 -58.56
C LEU A 379 10.80 28.03 -59.56
N LEU A 380 11.79 27.13 -59.54
CA LEU A 380 12.92 27.18 -60.47
C LEU A 380 12.45 27.04 -61.92
N LEU A 381 11.58 26.06 -62.19
CA LEU A 381 11.07 25.83 -63.54
C LEU A 381 10.26 27.01 -64.05
N PHE A 382 9.41 27.61 -63.21
CA PHE A 382 8.66 28.81 -63.58
C PHE A 382 9.57 30.03 -63.80
N THR A 383 10.62 30.18 -62.99
CA THR A 383 11.60 31.26 -63.14
C THR A 383 12.35 31.14 -64.47
N ILE A 384 12.82 29.92 -64.81
CA ILE A 384 13.47 29.64 -66.10
C ILE A 384 12.51 29.92 -67.27
N PHE A 385 11.26 29.49 -67.15
CA PHE A 385 10.21 29.77 -68.16
C PHE A 385 10.06 31.28 -68.39
N THR A 386 9.92 32.07 -67.33
CA THR A 386 9.74 33.52 -67.45
C THR A 386 10.95 34.20 -68.09
N PHE A 387 12.17 33.85 -67.69
CA PHE A 387 13.38 34.42 -68.31
C PHE A 387 13.52 34.08 -69.79
N TYR A 388 13.20 32.83 -70.17
CA TYR A 388 13.25 32.41 -71.57
C TYR A 388 12.33 33.24 -72.49
N TYR A 389 11.12 33.58 -72.04
CA TYR A 389 10.19 34.40 -72.83
C TYR A 389 10.58 35.88 -72.85
N ILE A 390 11.12 36.42 -71.76
CA ILE A 390 11.61 37.81 -71.70
C ILE A 390 12.79 38.03 -72.65
N ASP A 391 13.74 37.08 -72.72
CA ASP A 391 14.90 37.18 -73.61
C ASP A 391 14.49 37.14 -75.10
N ILE A 392 13.42 36.41 -75.45
CA ILE A 392 12.90 36.35 -76.83
C ILE A 392 12.29 37.69 -77.24
N ASP A 393 11.49 38.32 -76.39
CA ASP A 393 10.88 39.63 -76.68
C ASP A 393 11.92 40.74 -76.78
N TYR A 394 12.98 40.69 -75.96
CA TYR A 394 14.07 41.66 -76.03
C TYR A 394 14.87 41.52 -77.34
N LEU A 395 15.00 40.30 -77.86
CA LEU A 395 15.67 40.03 -79.13
C LEU A 395 14.81 40.43 -80.34
N SER A 396 13.48 40.31 -80.27
CA SER A 396 12.59 40.78 -81.33
C SER A 396 12.53 42.31 -81.41
N TYR A 397 12.54 43.01 -80.28
CA TYR A 397 12.61 44.49 -80.21
C TYR A 397 13.92 45.08 -80.78
N LEU A 398 14.98 44.27 -80.89
CA LEU A 398 16.28 44.66 -81.45
C LEU A 398 16.38 44.40 -82.96
N ILE A 399 15.44 43.64 -83.53
CA ILE A 399 15.43 43.22 -84.94
C ILE A 399 14.39 44.02 -85.76
N GLU A 400 13.35 44.56 -85.14
CA GLU A 400 12.52 45.66 -85.69
C GLU A 400 13.21 47.02 -85.53
#